data_AF-A0A2C6JAT7-F1
#
_entry.id   AF-A0A2C6JAT7-F1
#
_cell.length_a   1.000
_cell.length_b   1.000
_cell.length_c   1.000
_cell.angle_alpha   90.00
_cell.angle_beta   90.00
_cell.angle_gamma   90.00
#
_symmetry.space_group_name_H-M   'P 1'
#
loop_
_entity.id
_entity.type
_entity.pdbx_description
1 polymer ?
#
loop_
_entity_poly.entity_id
_entity_poly.type
_entity_poly.pdbx_seq_one_letter_code
_entity_poly.pdbx_strand_id
1 'polypeptide(L)'
;MDQFHPWPRDALVHVALRFIQDVELPSEEMHLTLAEHMASVHLSVDPANEKFYEIERRHNYTTPKSFLELIDFYKKFLQSKRLDIDKSVGRLQRGLTTLQDTRVKVEGLREDLQEKMVKVDEQKAAVDLLIEQVVKASAVAEEESKIANEENEKANEAAEEASAIQKKADEELSEALPAMERAREAVKCLTKPAIQELKALGKPPAECMEVTKAVLIMRGELKNTDWKASQKMMNDPAKFLDQVRAFDAENMTQETVALIEPIISQPFFNFEVMKGKSLAAAYLANWVVNIVTYNNIYRKVKPLMDAFAQATESKSKAEAALAVVQERVKEL
;
A
#
# COMPACT_ATOMS: atom_id res chain seq x y z
N MET A 1 3.73 -6.69 -130.10
CA MET A 1 4.45 -7.11 -128.88
C MET A 1 3.88 -6.30 -127.74
N ASP A 2 3.56 -6.93 -126.63
CA ASP A 2 3.09 -6.25 -125.42
C ASP A 2 4.32 -5.75 -124.64
N GLN A 3 4.40 -4.45 -124.35
CA GLN A 3 5.57 -3.81 -123.73
C GLN A 3 5.24 -3.46 -122.28
N PHE A 4 6.04 -3.97 -121.34
CA PHE A 4 5.85 -3.70 -119.92
C PHE A 4 6.46 -2.34 -119.56
N HIS A 5 5.63 -1.44 -119.03
CA HIS A 5 6.03 -0.11 -118.59
C HIS A 5 6.22 -0.05 -117.07
N PRO A 6 7.09 0.84 -116.56
CA PRO A 6 7.13 1.17 -115.13
C PRO A 6 5.75 1.62 -114.63
N TRP A 7 5.47 1.37 -113.36
CA TRP A 7 4.18 1.74 -112.79
C TRP A 7 4.02 3.27 -112.74
N PRO A 8 2.94 3.84 -113.32
CA PRO A 8 2.66 5.25 -113.19
C PRO A 8 2.31 5.60 -111.73
N ARG A 9 2.41 6.89 -111.37
CA ARG A 9 2.14 7.38 -110.02
C ARG A 9 0.80 6.90 -109.49
N ASP A 10 -0.26 7.00 -110.28
CA ASP A 10 -1.62 6.62 -109.84
C ASP A 10 -1.71 5.12 -109.51
N ALA A 11 -1.02 4.26 -110.27
CA ALA A 11 -0.95 2.83 -109.98
C ALA A 11 -0.20 2.56 -108.66
N LEU A 12 0.91 3.25 -108.40
CA LEU A 12 1.63 3.16 -107.13
C LEU A 12 0.76 3.59 -105.95
N VAL A 13 -0.01 4.67 -106.10
CA VAL A 13 -0.93 5.15 -105.05
C VAL A 13 -2.03 4.13 -104.79
N HIS A 14 -2.67 3.58 -105.83
CA HIS A 14 -3.70 2.55 -105.67
C HIS A 14 -3.16 1.27 -105.02
N VAL A 15 -1.96 0.83 -105.41
CA VAL A 15 -1.30 -0.32 -104.78
C VAL A 15 -0.99 -0.02 -103.31
N ALA A 16 -0.39 1.14 -103.00
CA ALA A 16 -0.10 1.51 -101.62
C ALA A 16 -1.38 1.55 -100.77
N LEU A 17 -2.45 2.23 -101.24
CA LEU A 17 -3.75 2.27 -100.58
C LEU A 17 -4.30 0.88 -100.28
N ARG A 18 -4.22 -0.04 -101.25
CA ARG A 18 -4.70 -1.41 -101.09
C ARG A 18 -3.92 -2.17 -100.01
N PHE A 19 -2.61 -1.99 -99.95
CA PHE A 19 -1.73 -2.74 -99.03
C PHE A 19 -1.65 -2.14 -97.61
N ILE A 20 -2.01 -0.87 -97.44
CA ILE A 20 -2.08 -0.20 -96.12
C ILE A 20 -3.49 -0.13 -95.54
N GLN A 21 -4.51 -0.66 -96.23
CA GLN A 21 -5.91 -0.58 -95.79
C GLN A 21 -6.15 -1.22 -94.41
N ASP A 22 -5.36 -2.22 -94.03
CA ASP A 22 -5.42 -2.93 -92.75
C ASP A 22 -4.59 -2.24 -91.64
N VAL A 23 -3.89 -1.14 -91.97
CA VAL A 23 -3.13 -0.36 -90.99
C VAL A 23 -4.06 0.62 -90.31
N GLU A 24 -4.22 0.49 -89.00
CA GLU A 24 -5.03 1.45 -88.23
C GLU A 24 -4.36 2.84 -88.24
N LEU A 25 -4.90 3.81 -88.98
CA LEU A 25 -4.46 5.21 -88.97
C LEU A 25 -5.57 6.13 -88.42
N PRO A 26 -5.23 7.33 -87.91
CA PRO A 26 -6.21 8.22 -87.27
C PRO A 26 -7.35 8.71 -88.17
N SER A 27 -7.15 8.74 -89.49
CA SER A 27 -8.16 9.17 -90.45
C SER A 27 -7.96 8.52 -91.83
N GLU A 28 -9.02 8.51 -92.64
CA GLU A 28 -8.95 8.05 -94.04
C GLU A 28 -8.06 8.98 -94.89
N GLU A 29 -8.05 10.28 -94.62
CA GLU A 29 -7.16 11.26 -95.27
C GLU A 29 -5.68 10.92 -95.07
N MET A 30 -5.31 10.39 -93.90
CA MET A 30 -3.95 9.94 -93.60
C MET A 30 -3.56 8.71 -94.40
N HIS A 31 -4.50 7.82 -94.74
CA HIS A 31 -4.22 6.69 -95.62
C HIS A 31 -3.89 7.18 -97.04
N LEU A 32 -4.67 8.12 -97.56
CA LEU A 32 -4.42 8.70 -98.89
C LEU A 32 -3.08 9.44 -98.92
N THR A 33 -2.83 10.31 -97.95
CA THR A 33 -1.59 11.07 -97.84
C THR A 33 -0.38 10.14 -97.73
N LEU A 34 -0.47 9.06 -96.95
CA LEU A 34 0.59 8.09 -96.80
C LEU A 34 0.86 7.32 -98.10
N ALA A 35 -0.19 6.90 -98.81
CA ALA A 35 -0.06 6.21 -100.09
C ALA A 35 0.55 7.11 -101.17
N GLU A 36 0.13 8.37 -101.24
CA GLU A 36 0.72 9.38 -102.12
C GLU A 36 2.19 9.64 -101.80
N HIS A 37 2.53 9.72 -100.52
CA HIS A 37 3.91 9.89 -100.07
C HIS A 37 4.77 8.67 -100.42
N MET A 38 4.29 7.44 -100.17
CA MET A 38 4.99 6.21 -100.54
C MET A 38 5.27 6.16 -102.05
N ALA A 39 4.29 6.49 -102.89
CA ALA A 39 4.45 6.58 -104.33
C ALA A 39 5.48 7.66 -104.73
N SER A 40 5.43 8.83 -104.10
CA SER A 40 6.39 9.92 -104.34
C SER A 40 7.81 9.53 -103.96
N VAL A 41 8.01 8.86 -102.82
CA VAL A 41 9.33 8.39 -102.36
C VAL A 41 9.87 7.35 -103.34
N HIS A 42 9.04 6.39 -103.77
CA HIS A 42 9.46 5.38 -104.73
C HIS A 42 9.94 5.99 -106.05
N LEU A 43 9.17 6.91 -106.62
CA LEU A 43 9.53 7.60 -107.86
C LEU A 43 10.74 8.53 -107.70
N SER A 44 11.01 9.03 -106.50
CA SER A 44 12.20 9.86 -106.24
C SER A 44 13.52 9.07 -106.29
N VAL A 45 13.47 7.74 -106.20
CA VAL A 45 14.66 6.88 -106.27
C VAL A 45 15.21 6.82 -107.70
N ASP A 46 14.35 6.95 -108.72
CA ASP A 46 14.79 6.90 -110.12
C ASP A 46 15.76 8.04 -110.50
N PRO A 47 15.46 9.34 -110.26
CA PRO A 47 16.43 10.40 -110.50
C PRO A 47 17.64 10.32 -109.54
N ALA A 48 17.50 9.71 -108.36
CA ALA A 48 18.64 9.44 -107.48
C ALA A 48 19.57 8.35 -108.05
N ASN A 49 19.00 7.31 -108.67
CA ASN A 49 19.74 6.26 -109.35
C ASN A 49 20.46 6.79 -110.60
N GLU A 50 19.83 7.71 -111.35
CA GLU A 50 20.47 8.40 -112.48
C GLU A 50 21.73 9.17 -112.02
N LYS A 51 21.58 9.99 -110.97
CA LYS A 51 22.72 10.72 -110.36
C LYS A 51 23.79 9.77 -109.84
N PHE A 52 23.38 8.67 -109.20
CA PHE A 52 24.31 7.66 -108.71
C PHE A 52 25.10 7.03 -109.85
N TYR A 53 24.45 6.71 -110.98
CA TYR A 53 25.11 6.19 -112.17
C TYR A 53 26.08 7.19 -112.80
N GLU A 54 25.73 8.48 -112.86
CA GLU A 54 26.60 9.52 -113.40
C GLU A 54 27.93 9.62 -112.64
N ILE A 55 27.87 9.51 -111.31
CA ILE A 55 29.03 9.65 -110.42
C ILE A 55 29.83 8.34 -110.32
N GLU A 56 29.14 7.24 -110.00
CA GLU A 56 29.78 5.98 -109.59
C GLU A 56 29.88 4.96 -110.73
N ARG A 57 29.22 5.21 -111.87
CA ARG A 57 29.12 4.29 -113.02
C ARG A 57 28.61 2.89 -112.65
N ARG A 58 27.89 2.78 -111.53
CA ARG A 58 27.23 1.56 -111.05
C ARG A 58 25.72 1.71 -111.16
N HIS A 59 25.05 0.68 -111.66
CA HIS A 59 23.59 0.67 -111.76
C HIS A 59 22.96 0.23 -110.45
N ASN A 60 21.91 0.94 -110.03
CA ASN A 60 20.95 0.51 -109.04
C ASN A 60 19.57 0.48 -109.70
N TYR A 61 18.74 -0.50 -109.36
CA TYR A 61 17.45 -0.71 -110.00
C TYR A 61 16.33 -0.66 -108.99
N THR A 62 15.34 0.16 -109.28
CA THR A 62 14.07 0.19 -108.56
C THR A 62 13.13 -0.83 -109.20
N THR A 63 12.51 -1.70 -108.40
CA THR A 63 11.52 -2.67 -108.90
C THR A 63 10.20 -2.54 -108.16
N PRO A 64 9.06 -2.96 -108.75
CA PRO A 64 7.79 -3.02 -108.04
C PRO A 64 7.86 -3.87 -106.76
N LYS A 65 8.74 -4.89 -106.71
CA LYS A 65 8.98 -5.66 -105.49
C LYS A 65 9.59 -4.81 -104.38
N SER A 66 10.55 -3.94 -104.69
CA SER A 66 11.14 -2.98 -103.74
C SER A 66 10.10 -2.01 -103.18
N PHE A 67 9.05 -1.66 -103.95
CA PHE A 67 7.93 -0.87 -103.47
C PHE A 67 7.07 -1.62 -102.44
N LEU A 68 6.75 -2.89 -102.73
CA LEU A 68 5.99 -3.73 -101.79
C LEU A 68 6.79 -4.00 -100.50
N GLU A 69 8.12 -4.16 -100.60
CA GLU A 69 9.01 -4.29 -99.45
C GLU A 69 9.04 -3.01 -98.59
N LEU A 70 9.00 -1.82 -99.20
CA LEU A 70 8.86 -0.55 -98.48
C LEU A 70 7.55 -0.51 -97.67
N ILE A 71 6.43 -0.93 -98.27
CA ILE A 71 5.12 -0.94 -97.60
C ILE A 71 5.12 -1.95 -96.44
N ASP A 72 5.59 -3.18 -96.67
CA ASP A 72 5.68 -4.21 -95.61
C ASP A 72 6.63 -3.79 -94.47
N PHE A 73 7.77 -3.20 -94.81
CA PHE A 73 8.70 -2.66 -93.81
C PHE A 73 8.05 -1.56 -92.98
N TYR A 74 7.34 -0.62 -93.61
CA TYR A 74 6.61 0.42 -92.90
C TYR A 74 5.60 -0.17 -91.91
N LYS A 75 4.80 -1.16 -92.33
CA LYS A 75 3.80 -1.82 -91.47
C LYS A 75 4.44 -2.46 -90.24
N LYS A 76 5.50 -3.25 -90.44
CA LYS A 76 6.26 -3.90 -89.37
C LYS A 76 6.89 -2.89 -88.42
N PHE A 77 7.49 -1.83 -88.97
CA PHE A 77 8.15 -0.80 -88.18
C PHE A 77 7.15 0.00 -87.35
N LEU A 78 6.03 0.41 -87.94
CA LEU A 78 4.96 1.13 -87.24
C LEU A 78 4.39 0.29 -86.09
N GLN A 79 4.09 -0.99 -86.32
CA GLN A 79 3.61 -1.89 -85.29
C GLN A 79 4.62 -2.03 -84.14
N SER A 80 5.90 -2.21 -84.46
CA SER A 80 6.97 -2.29 -83.45
C SER A 80 7.04 -1.01 -82.61
N LYS A 81 7.01 0.16 -83.25
CA LYS A 81 7.03 1.45 -82.55
C LYS A 81 5.80 1.69 -81.68
N ARG A 82 4.62 1.30 -82.14
CA ARG A 82 3.39 1.38 -81.33
C ARG A 82 3.50 0.51 -80.08
N LEU A 83 3.95 -0.74 -80.22
CA LEU A 83 4.13 -1.64 -79.07
C LEU A 83 5.13 -1.09 -78.04
N ASP A 84 6.23 -0.46 -78.49
CA ASP A 84 7.21 0.15 -77.58
C ASP A 84 6.63 1.36 -76.84
N ILE A 85 5.84 2.19 -77.53
CA ILE A 85 5.15 3.34 -76.93
C ILE A 85 4.09 2.85 -75.95
N ASP A 86 3.25 1.88 -76.31
CA ASP A 86 2.19 1.34 -75.45
C ASP A 86 2.76 0.71 -74.18
N LYS A 87 3.88 -0.02 -74.29
CA LYS A 87 4.61 -0.52 -73.11
C LYS A 87 5.08 0.60 -72.20
N SER A 88 5.60 1.69 -72.79
CA SER A 88 6.08 2.85 -72.04
C SER A 88 4.94 3.59 -71.35
N VAL A 89 3.83 3.80 -72.06
CA VAL A 89 2.59 4.38 -71.51
C VAL A 89 2.05 3.52 -70.37
N GLY A 90 1.91 2.21 -70.57
CA GLY A 90 1.43 1.30 -69.53
C GLY A 90 2.36 1.21 -68.31
N ARG A 91 3.67 1.37 -68.49
CA ARG A 91 4.62 1.49 -67.36
C ARG A 91 4.42 2.80 -66.59
N LEU A 92 4.30 3.93 -67.30
CA LEU A 92 4.11 5.24 -66.68
C LEU A 92 2.75 5.35 -65.99
N GLN A 93 1.69 4.84 -66.60
CA GLN A 93 0.36 4.78 -66.00
C GLN A 93 0.38 4.00 -64.68
N ARG A 94 0.96 2.79 -64.67
CA ARG A 94 1.13 2.01 -63.43
C ARG A 94 1.94 2.75 -62.38
N GLY A 95 3.03 3.43 -62.79
CA GLY A 95 3.83 4.25 -61.89
C GLY A 95 3.01 5.40 -61.27
N LEU A 96 2.20 6.08 -62.09
CA LEU A 96 1.35 7.17 -61.64
C LEU A 96 0.29 6.70 -60.66
N THR A 97 -0.38 5.56 -60.94
CA THR A 97 -1.34 4.95 -60.02
C THR A 97 -0.69 4.61 -58.68
N THR A 98 0.47 3.96 -58.69
CA THR A 98 1.20 3.64 -57.44
C THR A 98 1.58 4.89 -56.65
N LEU A 99 2.01 5.97 -57.32
CA LEU A 99 2.33 7.23 -56.66
C LEU A 99 1.09 7.89 -56.05
N GLN A 100 -0.04 7.85 -56.75
CA GLN A 100 -1.31 8.37 -56.25
C GLN A 100 -1.79 7.57 -55.03
N ASP A 101 -1.76 6.24 -55.08
CA ASP A 101 -2.14 5.38 -53.96
C ASP A 101 -1.24 5.61 -52.74
N THR A 102 0.08 5.78 -52.99
CA THR A 102 1.04 6.07 -51.93
C THR A 102 0.77 7.43 -51.29
N ARG A 103 0.44 8.44 -52.10
CA ARG A 103 0.07 9.77 -51.61
C ARG A 103 -1.14 9.71 -50.68
N VAL A 104 -2.22 9.04 -51.10
CA VAL A 104 -3.44 8.89 -50.28
C VAL A 104 -3.14 8.18 -48.96
N LYS A 105 -2.31 7.12 -48.98
CA LYS A 105 -1.89 6.42 -47.76
C LYS A 105 -1.08 7.32 -46.82
N VAL A 106 -0.17 8.14 -47.36
CA VAL A 106 0.64 9.07 -46.56
C VAL A 106 -0.22 10.18 -45.97
N GLU A 107 -1.20 10.69 -46.71
CA GLU A 107 -2.17 11.67 -46.19
C GLU A 107 -2.98 11.07 -45.02
N GLY A 108 -3.52 9.85 -45.16
CA GLY A 108 -4.21 9.17 -44.06
C GLY A 108 -3.33 8.89 -42.83
N LEU A 109 -2.08 8.44 -43.03
CA LEU A 109 -1.14 8.24 -41.92
C LEU A 109 -0.81 9.55 -41.19
N ARG A 110 -0.81 10.69 -41.87
CA ARG A 110 -0.58 12.00 -41.24
C ARG A 110 -1.76 12.42 -40.38
N GLU A 111 -2.98 12.19 -40.84
CA GLU A 111 -4.20 12.45 -40.07
C GLU A 111 -4.23 11.57 -38.80
N ASP A 112 -3.99 10.26 -38.94
CA ASP A 112 -3.89 9.32 -37.82
C ASP A 112 -2.82 9.73 -36.81
N LEU A 113 -1.66 10.20 -37.30
CA LEU A 113 -0.56 10.64 -36.43
C LEU A 113 -0.96 11.89 -35.64
N GLN A 114 -1.63 12.85 -36.28
CA GLN A 114 -2.08 14.07 -35.61
C GLN A 114 -3.10 13.76 -34.51
N GLU A 115 -4.08 12.88 -34.77
CA GLU A 115 -5.04 12.45 -33.75
C GLU A 115 -4.35 11.73 -32.58
N LYS A 116 -3.41 10.83 -32.88
CA LYS A 116 -2.67 10.10 -31.84
C LYS A 116 -1.76 11.01 -31.02
N MET A 117 -1.15 12.03 -31.61
CA MET A 117 -0.33 13.00 -30.87
C MET A 117 -1.17 13.75 -29.85
N VAL A 118 -2.38 14.22 -30.22
CA VAL A 118 -3.29 14.88 -29.29
C VAL A 118 -3.66 13.95 -28.12
N LYS A 119 -4.03 12.69 -28.40
CA LYS A 119 -4.35 11.71 -27.35
C LYS A 119 -3.16 11.43 -26.43
N VAL A 120 -1.94 11.36 -26.98
CA VAL A 120 -0.72 11.16 -26.18
C VAL A 120 -0.48 12.35 -25.26
N ASP A 121 -0.65 13.58 -25.74
CA ASP A 121 -0.46 14.78 -24.93
C ASP A 121 -1.52 14.90 -23.83
N GLU A 122 -2.79 14.57 -24.12
CA GLU A 122 -3.86 14.49 -23.12
C GLU A 122 -3.56 13.44 -22.04
N GLN A 123 -3.12 12.25 -22.44
CA GLN A 123 -2.76 11.18 -21.50
C GLN A 123 -1.53 11.53 -20.66
N LYS A 124 -0.51 12.17 -21.25
CA LYS A 124 0.65 12.66 -20.51
C LYS A 124 0.24 13.68 -19.45
N ALA A 125 -0.58 14.66 -19.81
CA ALA A 125 -1.08 15.64 -18.86
C ALA A 125 -1.87 14.99 -17.70
N ALA A 126 -2.69 13.98 -18.00
CA ALA A 126 -3.41 13.22 -16.96
C ALA A 126 -2.46 12.43 -16.04
N VAL A 127 -1.42 11.80 -16.62
CA VAL A 127 -0.39 11.07 -15.85
C VAL A 127 0.42 12.02 -14.97
N ASP A 128 0.84 13.18 -15.48
CA ASP A 128 1.60 14.18 -14.73
C ASP A 128 0.80 14.68 -13.52
N LEU A 129 -0.50 14.93 -13.68
CA LEU A 129 -1.39 15.29 -12.58
C LEU A 129 -1.50 14.18 -11.53
N LEU A 130 -1.60 12.92 -11.98
CA LEU A 130 -1.69 11.77 -11.09
C LEU A 130 -0.37 11.56 -10.32
N ILE A 131 0.78 11.76 -10.97
CA ILE A 131 2.09 11.73 -10.31
C ILE A 131 2.16 12.80 -9.22
N GLU A 132 1.71 14.03 -9.49
CA GLU A 132 1.71 15.10 -8.49
C GLU A 132 0.81 14.75 -7.28
N GLN A 133 -0.36 14.17 -7.53
CA GLN A 133 -1.28 13.71 -6.48
C GLN A 133 -0.67 12.59 -5.64
N VAL A 134 -0.05 11.58 -6.27
CA VAL A 134 0.60 10.46 -5.59
C VAL A 134 1.79 10.95 -4.74
N VAL A 135 2.58 11.89 -5.24
CA VAL A 135 3.71 12.47 -4.49
C VAL A 135 3.20 13.20 -3.24
N LYS A 136 2.13 14.00 -3.37
CA LYS A 136 1.51 14.68 -2.21
C LYS A 136 0.93 13.69 -1.21
N ALA A 137 0.18 12.69 -1.67
CA ALA A 137 -0.41 11.67 -0.81
C ALA A 137 0.66 10.83 -0.09
N SER A 138 1.72 10.43 -0.79
CA SER A 138 2.84 9.68 -0.20
C SER A 138 3.56 10.48 0.87
N ALA A 139 3.78 11.78 0.67
CA ALA A 139 4.41 12.64 1.68
C ALA A 139 3.55 12.77 2.95
N VAL A 140 2.22 12.87 2.81
CA VAL A 140 1.30 12.90 3.94
C VAL A 140 1.27 11.56 4.67
N ALA A 141 1.21 10.44 3.92
CA ALA A 141 1.22 9.10 4.50
C ALA A 141 2.53 8.78 5.25
N GLU A 142 3.67 9.25 4.74
CA GLU A 142 4.97 9.06 5.41
C GLU A 142 5.06 9.85 6.73
N GLU A 143 4.57 11.10 6.75
CA GLU A 143 4.53 11.91 7.97
C GLU A 143 3.55 11.33 9.02
N GLU A 144 2.34 10.93 8.61
CA GLU A 144 1.37 10.31 9.52
C GLU A 144 1.83 8.94 10.03
N SER A 145 2.54 8.16 9.21
CA SER A 145 3.18 6.90 9.62
C SER A 145 4.27 7.13 10.66
N LYS A 146 5.07 8.20 10.50
CA LYS A 146 6.07 8.59 11.49
C LYS A 146 5.43 8.97 12.82
N ILE A 147 4.36 9.78 12.79
CA ILE A 147 3.59 10.13 14.00
C ILE A 147 3.01 8.87 14.65
N ALA A 148 2.47 7.93 13.86
CA ALA A 148 1.92 6.68 14.37
C ALA A 148 2.98 5.83 15.08
N ASN A 149 4.19 5.76 14.53
CA ASN A 149 5.31 5.06 15.17
C ASN A 149 5.73 5.72 16.48
N GLU A 150 5.86 7.05 16.51
CA GLU A 150 6.21 7.80 17.73
C GLU A 150 5.15 7.62 18.83
N GLU A 151 3.85 7.64 18.48
CA GLU A 151 2.77 7.39 19.46
C GLU A 151 2.72 5.91 19.90
N ASN A 152 3.11 4.96 19.03
CA ASN A 152 3.19 3.55 19.39
C ASN A 152 4.32 3.28 20.38
N GLU A 153 5.48 3.89 20.17
CA GLU A 153 6.59 3.83 21.13
C GLU A 153 6.16 4.36 22.51
N LYS A 154 5.52 5.54 22.57
CA LYS A 154 5.00 6.10 23.83
C LYS A 154 3.95 5.19 24.49
N ALA A 155 3.04 4.60 23.71
CA ALA A 155 2.03 3.70 24.24
C ALA A 155 2.64 2.41 24.79
N ASN A 156 3.66 1.85 24.13
CA ASN A 156 4.38 0.67 24.61
C ASN A 156 5.17 0.98 25.88
N GLU A 157 5.89 2.11 25.94
CA GLU A 157 6.60 2.53 27.15
C GLU A 157 5.64 2.69 28.34
N ALA A 158 4.51 3.38 28.14
CA ALA A 158 3.48 3.54 29.17
C ALA A 158 2.85 2.19 29.58
N ALA A 159 2.68 1.26 28.64
CA ALA A 159 2.17 -0.08 28.92
C ALA A 159 3.17 -0.93 29.72
N GLU A 160 4.46 -0.87 29.40
CA GLU A 160 5.53 -1.54 30.13
C GLU A 160 5.65 -0.98 31.55
N GLU A 161 5.59 0.35 31.72
CA GLU A 161 5.62 0.99 33.04
C GLU A 161 4.41 0.59 33.89
N ALA A 162 3.20 0.65 33.32
CA ALA A 162 1.99 0.23 34.01
C ALA A 162 2.05 -1.26 34.40
N SER A 163 2.53 -2.13 33.52
CA SER A 163 2.69 -3.56 33.80
C SER A 163 3.74 -3.83 34.88
N ALA A 164 4.83 -3.08 34.92
CA ALA A 164 5.88 -3.22 35.93
C ALA A 164 5.38 -2.77 37.31
N ILE A 165 4.63 -1.67 37.38
CA ILE A 165 4.02 -1.18 38.63
C ILE A 165 2.93 -2.16 39.09
N GLN A 166 2.09 -2.67 38.17
CA GLN A 166 1.07 -3.67 38.47
C GLN A 166 1.68 -4.92 39.10
N LYS A 167 2.74 -5.47 38.47
CA LYS A 167 3.39 -6.68 38.96
C LYS A 167 3.96 -6.48 40.38
N LYS A 168 4.58 -5.33 40.66
CA LYS A 168 5.06 -5.00 42.01
C LYS A 168 3.93 -4.85 43.02
N ALA A 169 2.82 -4.22 42.62
CA ALA A 169 1.66 -4.05 43.48
C ALA A 169 0.99 -5.41 43.79
N ASP A 170 0.85 -6.29 42.79
CA ASP A 170 0.28 -7.62 42.93
C ASP A 170 1.15 -8.54 43.78
N GLU A 171 2.48 -8.50 43.61
CA GLU A 171 3.45 -9.24 44.43
C GLU A 171 3.31 -8.84 45.91
N GLU A 172 3.40 -7.56 46.23
CA GLU A 172 3.29 -7.05 47.61
C GLU A 172 1.88 -7.27 48.20
N LEU A 173 0.82 -7.15 47.39
CA LEU A 173 -0.56 -7.45 47.83
C LEU A 173 -0.77 -8.94 48.10
N SER A 174 -0.15 -9.82 47.31
CA SER A 174 -0.22 -11.27 47.51
C SER A 174 0.43 -11.72 48.81
N GLU A 175 1.45 -10.99 49.30
CA GLU A 175 2.05 -11.20 50.62
C GLU A 175 1.14 -10.72 51.76
N ALA A 176 0.33 -9.67 51.52
CA ALA A 176 -0.58 -9.10 52.50
C ALA A 176 -1.85 -9.95 52.74
N LEU A 177 -2.40 -10.57 51.69
CA LEU A 177 -3.66 -11.33 51.76
C LEU A 177 -3.63 -12.48 52.80
N PRO A 178 -2.57 -13.32 52.87
CA PRO A 178 -2.46 -14.35 53.90
C PRO A 178 -2.31 -13.80 55.32
N ALA A 179 -1.72 -12.61 55.50
CA ALA A 179 -1.65 -11.97 56.81
C ALA A 179 -3.04 -11.52 57.28
N MET A 180 -3.84 -10.93 56.37
CA MET A 180 -5.20 -10.50 56.67
C MET A 180 -6.13 -11.69 57.00
N GLU A 181 -6.05 -12.78 56.24
CA GLU A 181 -6.90 -13.95 56.47
C GLU A 181 -6.54 -14.64 57.79
N ARG A 182 -5.24 -14.77 58.11
CA ARG A 182 -4.78 -15.27 59.42
C ARG A 182 -5.23 -14.39 60.58
N ALA A 183 -5.27 -13.07 60.40
CA ALA A 183 -5.83 -12.15 61.38
C ALA A 183 -7.34 -12.40 61.58
N ARG A 184 -8.11 -12.55 60.51
CA ARG A 184 -9.55 -12.85 60.56
C ARG A 184 -9.84 -14.19 61.23
N GLU A 185 -9.07 -15.22 60.91
CA GLU A 185 -9.18 -16.54 61.53
C GLU A 185 -8.88 -16.49 63.04
N ALA A 186 -7.85 -15.75 63.45
CA ALA A 186 -7.51 -15.57 64.86
C ALA A 186 -8.66 -14.93 65.66
N VAL A 187 -9.37 -13.96 65.08
CA VAL A 187 -10.54 -13.32 65.71
C VAL A 187 -11.79 -14.19 65.68
N LYS A 188 -11.95 -15.04 64.65
CA LYS A 188 -13.06 -15.99 64.54
C LYS A 188 -12.96 -17.08 65.60
N CYS A 189 -11.74 -17.50 65.96
CA CYS A 189 -11.46 -18.44 67.04
C CYS A 189 -11.61 -17.84 68.44
N LEU A 190 -11.78 -16.51 68.56
CA LEU A 190 -12.03 -15.81 69.81
C LEU A 190 -13.50 -15.94 70.22
N THR A 191 -13.77 -16.65 71.32
CA THR A 191 -15.13 -16.90 71.82
C THR A 191 -15.47 -16.02 73.01
N LYS A 192 -16.76 -15.70 73.20
CA LYS A 192 -17.24 -14.91 74.35
C LYS A 192 -16.80 -15.48 75.71
N PRO A 193 -16.85 -16.81 75.94
CA PRO A 193 -16.36 -17.40 77.19
C PRO A 193 -14.86 -17.16 77.43
N ALA A 194 -14.02 -17.31 76.39
CA ALA A 194 -12.57 -17.13 76.54
C ALA A 194 -12.19 -15.68 76.93
N ILE A 195 -12.95 -14.68 76.47
CA ILE A 195 -12.77 -13.28 76.87
C ILE A 195 -13.25 -13.02 78.30
N GLN A 196 -14.32 -13.68 78.73
CA GLN A 196 -14.78 -13.60 80.12
C GLN A 196 -13.77 -14.23 81.09
N GLU A 197 -13.14 -15.34 80.70
CA GLU A 197 -12.05 -15.98 81.45
C GLU A 197 -10.82 -15.07 81.57
N LEU A 198 -10.38 -14.45 80.47
CA LEU A 198 -9.26 -13.51 80.48
C LEU A 198 -9.54 -12.29 81.38
N LYS A 199 -10.77 -11.77 81.38
CA LYS A 199 -11.19 -10.65 82.24
C LYS A 199 -11.22 -11.03 83.74
N ALA A 200 -11.60 -12.27 84.05
CA ALA A 200 -11.78 -12.77 85.42
C ALA A 200 -10.45 -13.01 86.18
N LEU A 201 -9.30 -12.89 85.50
CA LEU A 201 -7.99 -12.95 86.14
C LEU A 201 -7.80 -11.77 87.11
N GLY A 202 -7.83 -12.06 88.41
CA GLY A 202 -7.61 -11.06 89.46
C GLY A 202 -6.19 -10.47 89.47
N LYS A 203 -5.18 -11.29 89.14
CA LYS A 203 -3.78 -10.88 88.93
C LYS A 203 -3.23 -11.60 87.69
N PRO A 204 -3.38 -11.02 86.48
CA PRO A 204 -2.97 -11.69 85.24
C PRO A 204 -1.44 -11.84 85.15
N PRO A 205 -0.94 -12.84 84.40
CA PRO A 205 0.47 -12.91 84.01
C PRO A 205 0.93 -11.65 83.28
N ALA A 206 2.20 -11.26 83.43
CA ALA A 206 2.77 -10.07 82.79
C ALA A 206 2.60 -10.09 81.27
N GLU A 207 2.71 -11.28 80.68
CA GLU A 207 2.57 -11.53 79.26
C GLU A 207 1.13 -11.24 78.76
N CYS A 208 0.10 -11.55 79.58
CA CYS A 208 -1.30 -11.24 79.26
C CYS A 208 -1.60 -9.73 79.39
N MET A 209 -0.90 -9.03 80.28
CA MET A 209 -1.02 -7.57 80.42
C MET A 209 -0.44 -6.85 79.19
N GLU A 210 0.71 -7.27 78.68
CA GLU A 210 1.31 -6.68 77.48
C GLU A 210 0.48 -6.94 76.21
N VAL A 211 -0.13 -8.13 76.06
CA VAL A 211 -1.06 -8.42 74.93
C VAL A 211 -2.32 -7.55 75.00
N THR A 212 -2.95 -7.43 76.16
CA THR A 212 -4.16 -6.59 76.29
C THR A 212 -3.86 -5.10 76.17
N LYS A 213 -2.66 -4.66 76.58
CA LYS A 213 -2.13 -3.32 76.33
C LYS A 213 -1.93 -3.03 74.85
N ALA A 214 -1.37 -3.96 74.07
CA ALA A 214 -1.24 -3.81 72.62
C ALA A 214 -2.61 -3.63 71.93
N VAL A 215 -3.63 -4.36 72.38
CA VAL A 215 -5.02 -4.23 71.88
C VAL A 215 -5.66 -2.89 72.26
N LEU A 216 -5.40 -2.36 73.46
CA LEU A 216 -5.85 -1.03 73.88
C LEU A 216 -5.20 0.09 73.05
N ILE A 217 -3.90 -0.04 72.78
CA ILE A 217 -3.14 0.92 71.96
C ILE A 217 -3.69 0.95 70.53
N MET A 218 -3.98 -0.21 69.92
CA MET A 218 -4.62 -0.28 68.60
C MET A 218 -5.98 0.41 68.56
N ARG A 219 -6.74 0.37 69.65
CA ARG A 219 -8.06 1.03 69.76
C ARG A 219 -7.99 2.53 70.09
N GLY A 220 -6.79 3.12 70.15
CA GLY A 220 -6.57 4.56 70.37
C GLY A 220 -6.53 4.99 71.84
N GLU A 221 -6.52 4.06 72.80
CA GLU A 221 -6.44 4.36 74.23
C GLU A 221 -4.97 4.48 74.69
N LEU A 222 -4.32 5.61 74.36
CA LEU A 222 -2.88 5.85 74.59
C LEU A 222 -2.52 6.28 76.03
N LYS A 223 -3.49 6.76 76.81
CA LYS A 223 -3.24 7.40 78.13
C LYS A 223 -3.47 6.48 79.34
N ASN A 224 -4.25 5.41 79.19
CA ASN A 224 -4.63 4.50 80.26
C ASN A 224 -4.44 3.05 79.80
N THR A 225 -3.21 2.54 79.86
CA THR A 225 -2.87 1.17 79.42
C THR A 225 -2.83 0.14 80.56
N ASP A 226 -3.36 0.50 81.73
CA ASP A 226 -3.33 -0.38 82.91
C ASP A 226 -4.35 -1.52 82.78
N TRP A 227 -4.13 -2.63 83.51
CA TRP A 227 -5.02 -3.78 83.51
C TRP A 227 -6.49 -3.44 83.79
N LYS A 228 -6.76 -2.42 84.61
CA LYS A 228 -8.13 -1.93 84.85
C LYS A 228 -8.79 -1.39 83.57
N ALA A 229 -8.03 -0.74 82.69
CA ALA A 229 -8.52 -0.31 81.38
C ALA A 229 -8.77 -1.51 80.46
N SER A 230 -7.89 -2.52 80.48
CA SER A 230 -8.09 -3.78 79.74
C SER A 230 -9.36 -4.51 80.19
N GLN A 231 -9.62 -4.56 81.50
CA GLN A 231 -10.84 -5.13 82.07
C GLN A 231 -12.10 -4.34 81.70
N LYS A 232 -11.99 -3.00 81.60
CA LYS A 232 -13.08 -2.13 81.15
C LYS A 232 -13.38 -2.32 79.66
N MET A 233 -12.36 -2.51 78.83
CA MET A 233 -12.50 -2.87 77.42
C MET A 233 -13.22 -4.21 77.23
N MET A 234 -12.88 -5.21 78.04
CA MET A 234 -13.51 -6.54 78.02
C MET A 234 -14.85 -6.59 78.77
N ASN A 235 -15.39 -5.45 79.25
CA ASN A 235 -16.58 -5.45 80.10
C ASN A 235 -17.83 -5.95 79.36
N ASP A 236 -17.92 -5.67 78.07
CA ASP A 236 -18.90 -6.23 77.14
C ASP A 236 -18.17 -7.09 76.08
N PRO A 237 -18.08 -8.41 76.29
CA PRO A 237 -17.37 -9.31 75.39
C PRO A 237 -17.95 -9.35 73.97
N ALA A 238 -19.25 -9.11 73.80
CA ALA A 238 -19.88 -9.10 72.48
C ALA A 238 -19.45 -7.86 71.70
N LYS A 239 -19.57 -6.69 72.32
CA LYS A 239 -19.14 -5.42 71.72
C LYS A 239 -17.64 -5.36 71.47
N PHE A 240 -16.82 -5.92 72.37
CA PHE A 240 -15.38 -6.02 72.17
C PHE A 240 -15.02 -6.89 70.96
N LEU A 241 -15.65 -8.06 70.82
CA LEU A 241 -15.43 -8.93 69.65
C LEU A 241 -15.84 -8.25 68.34
N ASP A 242 -16.98 -7.56 68.32
CA ASP A 242 -17.44 -6.85 67.12
C ASP A 242 -16.48 -5.72 66.73
N GLN A 243 -15.90 -5.02 67.70
CA GLN A 243 -14.90 -3.98 67.46
C GLN A 243 -13.56 -4.52 66.98
N VAL A 244 -13.13 -5.68 67.49
CA VAL A 244 -11.91 -6.36 67.02
C VAL A 244 -12.11 -6.92 65.61
N ARG A 245 -13.32 -7.37 65.27
CA ARG A 245 -13.69 -7.85 63.91
C ARG A 245 -13.83 -6.72 62.89
N ALA A 246 -14.38 -5.58 63.32
CA ALA A 246 -14.58 -4.40 62.48
C ALA A 246 -13.39 -3.43 62.52
N PHE A 247 -12.24 -3.85 63.05
CA PHE A 247 -11.07 -3.00 63.16
C PHE A 247 -10.51 -2.67 61.77
N ASP A 248 -10.39 -1.38 61.49
CA ASP A 248 -9.81 -0.87 60.25
C ASP A 248 -8.28 -0.89 60.35
N ALA A 249 -7.69 -1.93 59.75
CA ALA A 249 -6.25 -2.09 59.68
C ALA A 249 -5.59 -1.19 58.62
N GLU A 250 -6.35 -0.51 57.76
CA GLU A 250 -5.85 0.35 56.67
C GLU A 250 -5.53 1.77 57.17
N ASN A 251 -6.31 2.29 58.14
CA ASN A 251 -6.18 3.66 58.67
C ASN A 251 -5.46 3.76 60.03
N MET A 252 -4.61 2.80 60.39
CA MET A 252 -3.84 2.87 61.64
C MET A 252 -2.75 3.97 61.58
N THR A 253 -2.71 4.83 62.60
CA THR A 253 -1.73 5.93 62.71
C THR A 253 -0.31 5.41 63.01
N GLN A 254 0.70 6.08 62.46
CA GLN A 254 2.11 5.69 62.62
C GLN A 254 2.58 5.72 64.09
N GLU A 255 2.01 6.61 64.89
CA GLU A 255 2.25 6.67 66.34
C GLU A 255 1.79 5.38 67.05
N THR A 256 0.69 4.79 66.60
CA THR A 256 0.12 3.55 67.16
C THR A 256 0.99 2.34 66.82
N VAL A 257 1.44 2.24 65.57
CA VAL A 257 2.37 1.17 65.12
C VAL A 257 3.68 1.24 65.90
N ALA A 258 4.29 2.43 65.99
CA ALA A 258 5.57 2.62 66.69
C ALA A 258 5.51 2.27 68.18
N LEU A 259 4.34 2.38 68.82
CA LEU A 259 4.13 1.99 70.22
C LEU A 259 3.91 0.48 70.41
N ILE A 260 3.39 -0.21 69.40
CA ILE A 260 3.09 -1.65 69.44
C ILE A 260 4.28 -2.49 68.99
N GLU A 261 5.09 -1.98 68.07
CA GLU A 261 6.24 -2.68 67.48
C GLU A 261 7.26 -3.20 68.51
N PRO A 262 7.59 -2.45 69.59
CA PRO A 262 8.43 -2.95 70.68
C PRO A 262 7.77 -4.05 71.52
N ILE A 263 6.43 -4.09 71.58
CA ILE A 263 5.65 -5.06 72.36
C ILE A 263 5.55 -6.39 71.59
N ILE A 264 5.26 -6.35 70.30
CA ILE A 264 5.19 -7.54 69.44
C ILE A 264 6.57 -8.19 69.21
N SER A 265 7.65 -7.42 69.34
CA SER A 265 9.02 -7.91 69.20
C SER A 265 9.51 -8.73 70.41
N GLN A 266 8.72 -8.81 71.48
CA GLN A 266 9.10 -9.56 72.67
C GLN A 266 8.99 -11.08 72.42
N PRO A 267 9.94 -11.91 72.91
CA PRO A 267 9.99 -13.35 72.59
C PRO A 267 8.74 -14.14 72.99
N PHE A 268 7.93 -13.61 73.93
CA PHE A 268 6.71 -14.26 74.40
C PHE A 268 5.46 -13.90 73.58
N PHE A 269 5.54 -12.90 72.67
CA PHE A 269 4.41 -12.37 71.91
C PHE A 269 4.12 -13.25 70.67
N ASN A 270 3.88 -14.53 70.89
CA ASN A 270 3.52 -15.49 69.85
C ASN A 270 2.44 -16.45 70.36
N PHE A 271 1.74 -17.10 69.43
CA PHE A 271 0.60 -17.97 69.76
C PHE A 271 0.98 -19.11 70.70
N GLU A 272 2.12 -19.78 70.49
CA GLU A 272 2.53 -20.96 71.26
C GLU A 272 2.84 -20.64 72.72
N VAL A 273 3.60 -19.57 72.98
CA VAL A 273 3.95 -19.15 74.34
C VAL A 273 2.72 -18.62 75.08
N MET A 274 1.86 -17.86 74.39
CA MET A 274 0.66 -17.29 75.00
C MET A 274 -0.43 -18.33 75.25
N LYS A 275 -0.53 -19.39 74.44
CA LYS A 275 -1.50 -20.48 74.63
C LYS A 275 -1.29 -21.21 75.96
N GLY A 276 -0.05 -21.31 76.42
CA GLY A 276 0.28 -21.85 77.74
C GLY A 276 -0.14 -20.97 78.92
N LYS A 277 -0.53 -19.70 78.68
CA LYS A 277 -0.97 -18.74 79.71
C LYS A 277 -2.47 -18.47 79.64
N SER A 278 -2.98 -18.16 78.45
CA SER A 278 -4.39 -17.93 78.17
C SER A 278 -4.68 -18.10 76.70
N LEU A 279 -5.69 -18.91 76.38
CA LEU A 279 -6.13 -19.16 75.01
C LEU A 279 -6.63 -17.88 74.32
N ALA A 280 -7.38 -17.03 75.05
CA ALA A 280 -7.85 -15.75 74.53
C ALA A 280 -6.69 -14.77 74.25
N ALA A 281 -5.69 -14.73 75.15
CA ALA A 281 -4.52 -13.88 74.95
C ALA A 281 -3.65 -14.38 73.77
N ALA A 282 -3.61 -15.69 73.51
CA ALA A 282 -2.93 -16.25 72.34
C ALA A 282 -3.56 -15.82 71.01
N TYR A 283 -4.88 -15.91 70.90
CA TYR A 283 -5.60 -15.46 69.70
C TYR A 283 -5.53 -13.94 69.52
N LEU A 284 -5.58 -13.16 70.61
CA LEU A 284 -5.37 -11.71 70.55
C LEU A 284 -3.95 -11.34 70.13
N ALA A 285 -2.92 -12.00 70.66
CA ALA A 285 -1.53 -11.79 70.26
C ALA A 285 -1.32 -12.10 68.76
N ASN A 286 -1.84 -13.24 68.29
CA ASN A 286 -1.78 -13.61 66.87
C ASN A 286 -2.53 -12.62 65.98
N TRP A 287 -3.69 -12.11 66.43
CA TRP A 287 -4.43 -11.06 65.72
C TRP A 287 -3.62 -9.76 65.62
N VAL A 288 -3.04 -9.28 66.73
CA VAL A 288 -2.22 -8.05 66.77
C VAL A 288 -1.04 -8.16 65.78
N VAL A 289 -0.30 -9.28 65.81
CA VAL A 289 0.86 -9.49 64.93
C VAL A 289 0.46 -9.44 63.45
N ASN A 290 -0.62 -10.14 63.07
CA ASN A 290 -1.04 -10.21 61.68
C ASN A 290 -1.66 -8.89 61.18
N ILE A 291 -2.34 -8.11 62.03
CA ILE A 291 -2.88 -6.78 61.71
C ILE A 291 -1.76 -5.74 61.51
N VAL A 292 -0.74 -5.74 62.38
CA VAL A 292 0.41 -4.84 62.23
C VAL A 292 1.22 -5.19 60.98
N THR A 293 1.41 -6.49 60.71
CA THR A 293 2.06 -6.97 59.49
C THR A 293 1.29 -6.51 58.24
N TYR A 294 -0.03 -6.66 58.23
CA TYR A 294 -0.89 -6.19 57.14
C TYR A 294 -0.80 -4.67 56.95
N ASN A 295 -0.88 -3.86 58.02
CA ASN A 295 -0.78 -2.40 57.90
C ASN A 295 0.58 -1.96 57.32
N ASN A 296 1.67 -2.60 57.74
CA ASN A 296 3.01 -2.31 57.22
C ASN A 296 3.14 -2.62 55.73
N ILE A 297 2.53 -3.71 55.24
CA ILE A 297 2.51 -4.05 53.81
C ILE A 297 1.54 -3.13 53.04
N TYR A 298 0.33 -2.90 53.56
CA TYR A 298 -0.67 -2.01 52.96
C TYR A 298 -0.10 -0.59 52.75
N ARG A 299 0.70 -0.08 53.68
CA ARG A 299 1.38 1.22 53.54
C ARG A 299 2.42 1.24 52.41
N LYS A 300 3.04 0.12 52.07
CA LYS A 300 3.92 -0.01 50.90
C LYS A 300 3.12 -0.16 49.60
N VAL A 301 1.99 -0.86 49.65
CA VAL A 301 1.12 -1.13 48.51
C VAL A 301 0.30 0.10 48.10
N LYS A 302 -0.19 0.92 49.04
CA LYS A 302 -1.00 2.10 48.76
C LYS A 302 -0.36 3.08 47.75
N PRO A 303 0.90 3.53 47.92
CA PRO A 303 1.54 4.38 46.91
C PRO A 303 1.76 3.65 45.58
N LEU A 304 1.93 2.31 45.58
CA LEU A 304 2.01 1.53 44.34
C LEU A 304 0.65 1.45 43.62
N MET A 305 -0.45 1.37 44.35
CA MET A 305 -1.81 1.41 43.79
C MET A 305 -2.14 2.80 43.23
N ASP A 306 -1.77 3.88 43.91
CA ASP A 306 -1.93 5.24 43.41
C ASP A 306 -1.07 5.47 42.16
N ALA A 307 0.18 4.98 42.15
CA ALA A 307 1.06 5.02 41.00
C ALA A 307 0.53 4.16 39.83
N PHE A 308 -0.05 2.99 40.11
CA PHE A 308 -0.69 2.14 39.10
C PHE A 308 -1.90 2.83 38.47
N ALA A 309 -2.74 3.50 39.27
CA ALA A 309 -3.88 4.25 38.77
C ALA A 309 -3.44 5.38 37.82
N GLN A 310 -2.39 6.13 38.19
CA GLN A 310 -1.82 7.16 37.33
C GLN A 310 -1.19 6.59 36.05
N ALA A 311 -0.43 5.50 36.15
CA ALA A 311 0.17 4.83 35.00
C ALA A 311 -0.89 4.26 34.05
N THR A 312 -1.98 3.70 34.58
CA THR A 312 -3.10 3.19 33.77
C THR A 312 -3.86 4.32 33.06
N GLU A 313 -4.04 5.47 33.72
CA GLU A 313 -4.63 6.65 33.09
C GLU A 313 -3.72 7.19 31.97
N SER A 314 -2.41 7.25 32.21
CA SER A 314 -1.40 7.64 31.21
C SER A 314 -1.42 6.69 30.00
N LYS A 315 -1.41 5.38 30.24
CA LYS A 315 -1.53 4.34 29.22
C LYS A 315 -2.80 4.49 28.39
N SER A 316 -3.96 4.66 29.04
CA SER A 316 -5.23 4.81 28.33
C SER A 316 -5.26 6.05 27.43
N LYS A 317 -4.65 7.16 27.86
CA LYS A 317 -4.51 8.36 27.04
C LYS A 317 -3.59 8.13 25.84
N ALA A 318 -2.47 7.44 26.03
CA ALA A 318 -1.53 7.10 24.96
C ALA A 318 -2.15 6.13 23.94
N GLU A 319 -2.87 5.09 24.39
CA GLU A 319 -3.58 4.15 23.50
C GLU A 319 -4.71 4.85 22.71
N ALA A 320 -5.42 5.78 23.34
CA ALA A 320 -6.45 6.57 22.65
C ALA A 320 -5.85 7.49 21.58
N ALA A 321 -4.72 8.14 21.87
CA ALA A 321 -3.99 8.97 20.90
C ALA A 321 -3.49 8.12 19.72
N LEU A 322 -2.89 6.95 19.99
CA LEU A 322 -2.44 6.00 18.98
C LEU A 322 -3.59 5.54 18.07
N ALA A 323 -4.75 5.20 18.63
CA ALA A 323 -5.91 4.75 17.86
C ALA A 323 -6.39 5.81 16.85
N VAL A 324 -6.39 7.09 17.25
CA VAL A 324 -6.76 8.21 16.35
C VAL A 324 -5.78 8.33 15.19
N VAL A 325 -4.48 8.22 15.44
CA VAL A 325 -3.45 8.33 14.40
C VAL A 325 -3.47 7.10 13.48
N GLN A 326 -3.67 5.89 14.02
CA GLN A 326 -3.77 4.67 13.21
C GLN A 326 -4.96 4.66 12.26
N GLU A 327 -6.11 5.22 12.66
CA GLU A 327 -7.25 5.37 11.74
C GLU A 327 -6.95 6.38 10.63
N ARG A 328 -6.28 7.50 10.93
CA ARG A 328 -5.84 8.45 9.89
C ARG A 328 -4.91 7.81 8.87
N VAL A 329 -3.97 6.97 9.32
CA VAL A 329 -3.05 6.24 8.42
C VAL A 329 -3.79 5.23 7.54
N LYS A 330 -4.89 4.62 8.00
CA LYS A 330 -5.68 3.68 7.18
C LYS A 330 -6.52 4.37 6.09
N GLU A 331 -6.92 5.62 6.33
CA GLU A 331 -7.76 6.38 5.39
C GLU A 331 -6.96 7.02 4.25
N LEU A 332 -5.64 7.10 4.36
CA LEU A 332 -4.70 7.69 3.38
C LEU A 332 -4.23 6.67 2.33
#